data_AF-A0A1Q7XNR6-F1
#
_entry.id   AF-A0A1Q7XNR6-F1
#
_cell.length_a   1.000
_cell.length_b   1.000
_cell.length_c   1.000
_cell.angle_alpha   90.00
_cell.angle_beta   90.00
_cell.angle_gamma   90.00
#
_symmetry.space_group_name_H-M   'P 1'
#
loop_
_entity.id
_entity.type
_entity.pdbx_description
1 polymer ?
#
loop_
_entity_poly.entity_id
_entity_poly.type
_entity_poly.pdbx_seq_one_letter_code
_entity_poly.pdbx_strand_id
1 'polypeptide(L)'
;MIQDDDSFYEFVYRTFYGFAEAKPEDIGLVVSRDIRYPLIESIQDPVIVIPVPRLVNDKYVYEGMVFENTPERRRDMWFLFLATLYHLSAHAAATSYSRYEKWLKNKTPETCWHVIDFVEDTSADRYLYHKDKEIWKNIHAIETGISAEQNNPSSKNQREKNRRFQAVTESNKISNIRNMIIESIGKDGYDEKLLSVADSLYRSRELLQRPVLPFHEHHDITWTPKVEQSGFKFKLSSIFEEQADNLDALWQENEHRRNKIIRRYSKHLKGLNFDSVVIPQGNLQKYEKIKSETLPMLKRIRQQLRLIANLADDPKIDEIGYIDMQMAIQAVASEGQSTEIFERDELRRGEEAWVILIDKSASMQLRFDRIKEFAVCVSESANELTGKSDSWALYSFDNNFHIVKDFKEKYNQEVKARIGTIENGGLSLLPDAIEMSARVLTEDPRERKYIFVITDGHPAGYDRIHEAFSKTVKKTEISGITLVGIGVTKAISRKFRNSARGTDLKQLVTKFITAYKTAAVDV
;
A
#
# COMPACT_ATOMS: atom_id res chain seq x y z
N MET A 1 22.55 12.61 -0.95
CA MET A 1 22.11 12.67 -2.36
C MET A 1 20.67 12.17 -2.37
N ILE A 2 19.70 13.08 -2.23
CA ILE A 2 18.29 12.71 -2.26
C ILE A 2 17.95 12.36 -3.70
N GLN A 3 17.70 11.07 -3.97
CA GLN A 3 16.98 10.68 -5.18
C GLN A 3 15.54 11.16 -5.02
N ASP A 4 15.06 11.94 -5.98
CA ASP A 4 13.66 12.39 -6.08
C ASP A 4 12.74 11.18 -5.87
N ASP A 5 12.01 11.18 -4.75
CA ASP A 5 10.96 10.20 -4.54
C ASP A 5 9.73 10.60 -5.35
N ASP A 6 9.20 9.65 -6.10
CA ASP A 6 8.02 9.86 -6.95
C ASP A 6 6.73 10.11 -6.12
N SER A 7 6.70 9.75 -4.83
CA SER A 7 5.55 9.95 -3.95
C SER A 7 5.89 9.77 -2.46
N PHE A 8 5.01 10.25 -1.57
CA PHE A 8 5.09 10.05 -0.12
C PHE A 8 5.28 8.58 0.27
N TYR A 9 4.50 7.66 -0.31
CA TYR A 9 4.60 6.24 0.03
C TYR A 9 5.92 5.61 -0.44
N GLU A 10 6.44 6.01 -1.60
CA GLU A 10 7.76 5.54 -2.06
C GLU A 10 8.88 6.01 -1.11
N PHE A 11 8.83 7.27 -0.65
CA PHE A 11 9.76 7.76 0.39
C PHE A 11 9.70 6.88 1.63
N VAL A 12 8.48 6.61 2.13
CA VAL A 12 8.27 5.83 3.35
C VAL A 12 8.79 4.40 3.18
N TYR A 13 8.40 3.70 2.11
CA TYR A 13 8.86 2.33 1.87
C TYR A 13 10.38 2.26 1.67
N ARG A 14 10.94 3.16 0.85
CA ARG A 14 12.39 3.21 0.59
C ARG A 14 13.17 3.46 1.87
N THR A 15 12.74 4.44 2.66
CA THR A 15 13.42 4.77 3.92
C THR A 15 13.31 3.62 4.91
N PHE A 16 12.11 3.04 5.06
CA PHE A 16 11.88 1.96 5.99
C PHE A 16 12.69 0.69 5.65
N TYR A 17 12.48 0.13 4.47
CA TYR A 17 13.14 -1.11 4.05
C TYR A 17 14.64 -0.90 3.84
N GLY A 18 15.05 0.27 3.32
CA GLY A 18 16.46 0.61 3.14
C GLY A 18 17.20 0.77 4.47
N PHE A 19 16.58 1.38 5.48
CA PHE A 19 17.19 1.53 6.80
C PHE A 19 17.24 0.20 7.54
N ALA A 20 16.15 -0.58 7.48
CA ALA A 20 16.06 -1.88 8.14
C ALA A 20 16.90 -2.98 7.46
N GLU A 21 17.32 -2.78 6.21
CA GLU A 21 17.88 -3.83 5.34
C GLU A 21 16.93 -5.04 5.19
N ALA A 22 15.63 -4.80 5.33
CA ALA A 22 14.58 -5.80 5.24
C ALA A 22 13.91 -5.73 3.87
N LYS A 23 13.26 -6.83 3.46
CA LYS A 23 12.45 -6.84 2.23
C LYS A 23 10.97 -6.78 2.55
N PRO A 24 10.13 -6.26 1.64
CA PRO A 24 8.69 -6.24 1.83
C PRO A 24 8.06 -7.62 2.03
N GLU A 25 8.66 -8.70 1.54
CA GLU A 25 8.14 -10.05 1.77
C GLU A 25 8.29 -10.50 3.24
N ASP A 26 9.35 -10.02 3.90
CA ASP A 26 9.78 -10.50 5.21
C ASP A 26 9.04 -9.77 6.34
N ILE A 27 8.82 -8.45 6.20
CA ILE A 27 8.14 -7.63 7.21
C ILE A 27 7.08 -6.71 6.60
N GLY A 28 5.91 -6.67 7.25
CA GLY A 28 4.81 -5.84 6.81
C GLY A 28 5.00 -4.38 7.23
N LEU A 29 4.83 -3.47 6.28
CA LEU A 29 4.62 -2.05 6.58
C LEU A 29 3.26 -1.61 6.06
N VAL A 30 2.47 -1.02 6.94
CA VAL A 30 1.16 -0.45 6.64
C VAL A 30 1.12 0.99 7.12
N VAL A 31 0.75 1.90 6.24
CA VAL A 31 0.59 3.32 6.57
C VAL A 31 -0.91 3.61 6.70
N SER A 32 -1.37 3.90 7.92
CA SER A 32 -2.80 3.88 8.26
C SER A 32 -3.37 5.24 8.65
N ARG A 33 -4.60 5.48 8.17
CA ARG A 33 -5.44 6.63 8.57
C ARG A 33 -6.35 6.33 9.76
N ASP A 34 -6.40 5.09 10.22
CA ASP A 34 -7.41 4.64 11.19
C ASP A 34 -6.83 4.59 12.60
N ILE A 35 -5.54 4.30 12.75
CA ILE A 35 -4.84 4.30 14.03
C ILE A 35 -4.24 5.68 14.37
N ARG A 36 -4.07 5.95 15.66
CA ARG A 36 -3.51 7.22 16.17
C ARG A 36 -2.05 7.13 16.55
N TYR A 37 -1.57 5.93 16.87
CA TYR A 37 -0.23 5.66 17.36
C TYR A 37 0.33 4.46 16.61
N PRO A 38 1.66 4.36 16.49
CA PRO A 38 2.28 3.21 15.87
C PRO A 38 2.08 1.94 16.70
N LEU A 39 1.99 0.80 16.03
CA LEU A 39 1.83 -0.52 16.65
C LEU A 39 2.32 -1.63 15.73
N ILE A 40 2.55 -2.82 16.29
CA ILE A 40 2.85 -4.06 15.59
C ILE A 40 1.71 -5.05 15.83
N GLU A 41 1.01 -5.43 14.76
CA GLU A 41 -0.25 -6.21 14.88
C GLU A 41 -0.04 -7.69 15.24
N SER A 42 1.15 -8.26 15.03
CA SER A 42 1.38 -9.70 15.09
C SER A 42 2.80 -10.06 15.51
N ILE A 43 2.92 -11.15 16.27
CA ILE A 43 4.19 -11.70 16.77
C ILE A 43 4.88 -12.61 15.75
N GLN A 44 4.10 -13.37 14.96
CA GLN A 44 4.62 -14.38 14.02
C GLN A 44 4.93 -13.80 12.63
N ASP A 45 4.06 -12.92 12.15
CA ASP A 45 4.19 -12.20 10.89
C ASP A 45 4.03 -10.71 11.21
N PRO A 46 5.06 -10.05 11.74
CA PRO A 46 4.94 -8.68 12.22
C PRO A 46 4.55 -7.73 11.08
N VAL A 47 3.48 -6.99 11.33
CA VAL A 47 3.02 -5.90 10.49
C VAL A 47 3.15 -4.63 11.31
N ILE A 48 4.14 -3.83 10.97
CA ILE A 48 4.35 -2.50 11.53
C ILE A 48 3.32 -1.57 10.89
N VAL A 49 2.56 -0.88 11.73
CA VAL A 49 1.55 0.08 11.30
C VAL A 49 1.95 1.48 11.75
N ILE A 50 2.12 2.38 10.80
CA ILE A 50 2.50 3.78 11.05
C ILE A 50 1.27 4.66 10.82
N PRO A 51 0.83 5.48 11.78
CA PRO A 51 -0.24 6.45 11.56
C PRO A 51 0.17 7.51 10.53
N VAL A 52 -0.80 8.17 9.91
CA VAL A 52 -0.54 9.40 9.13
C VAL A 52 -1.14 10.63 9.79
N PRO A 53 -0.56 11.82 9.54
CA PRO A 53 -1.17 13.07 9.97
C PRO A 53 -2.60 13.24 9.47
N ARG A 54 -3.49 13.71 10.35
CA ARG A 54 -4.90 13.98 10.01
C ARG A 54 -5.20 15.46 10.10
N LEU A 55 -5.78 16.03 9.05
CA LEU A 55 -6.25 17.41 9.08
C LEU A 55 -7.63 17.48 9.76
N VAL A 56 -7.74 18.20 10.88
CA VAL A 56 -8.96 18.42 11.65
C VAL A 56 -9.07 19.90 11.98
N ASN A 57 -10.13 20.58 11.52
CA ASN A 57 -10.35 22.01 11.76
C ASN A 57 -9.14 22.91 11.46
N ASP A 58 -8.49 22.70 10.30
CA ASP A 58 -7.29 23.42 9.84
C ASP A 58 -6.03 23.23 10.73
N LYS A 59 -6.01 22.16 11.52
CA LYS A 59 -4.83 21.73 12.28
C LYS A 59 -4.51 20.28 11.98
N TYR A 60 -3.23 19.92 12.04
CA TYR A 60 -2.80 18.53 11.91
C TYR A 60 -2.78 17.86 13.28
N VAL A 61 -3.36 16.66 13.35
CA VAL A 61 -3.28 15.78 14.51
C VAL A 61 -2.41 14.58 14.13
N TYR A 62 -1.35 14.35 14.88
CA TYR A 62 -0.43 13.23 14.67
C TYR A 62 0.10 12.73 16.01
N GLU A 63 0.01 11.42 16.27
CA GLU A 63 0.48 10.77 17.50
C GLU A 63 0.08 11.52 18.79
N GLY A 64 -1.18 11.94 18.86
CA GLY A 64 -1.75 12.63 20.02
C GLY A 64 -1.40 14.11 20.17
N MET A 65 -0.60 14.67 19.26
CA MET A 65 -0.22 16.08 19.25
C MET A 65 -0.99 16.87 18.19
N VAL A 66 -1.12 18.19 18.42
CA VAL A 66 -1.77 19.13 17.51
C VAL A 66 -0.77 20.13 16.95
N PHE A 67 -0.64 20.17 15.63
CA PHE A 67 0.25 21.08 14.91
C PHE A 67 -0.56 22.07 14.10
N GLU A 68 -0.20 23.36 14.16
CA GLU A 68 -0.82 24.35 13.27
C GLU A 68 -0.49 24.04 11.81
N ASN A 69 -1.39 24.39 10.89
CA ASN A 69 -1.17 24.21 9.46
C ASN A 69 -0.28 25.33 8.86
N THR A 70 0.90 25.56 9.45
CA THR A 70 1.95 26.42 8.89
C THR A 70 3.15 25.56 8.49
N PRO A 71 3.95 25.96 7.48
CA PRO A 71 5.12 25.19 7.05
C PRO A 71 6.07 24.83 8.21
N GLU A 72 6.31 25.76 9.13
CA GLU A 72 7.20 25.55 10.27
C GLU A 72 6.64 24.51 11.24
N ARG A 73 5.33 24.53 11.49
CA ARG A 73 4.69 23.60 12.42
C ARG A 73 4.43 22.23 11.80
N ARG A 74 4.22 22.16 10.49
CA ARG A 74 4.21 20.88 9.75
C ARG A 74 5.59 20.24 9.74
N ARG A 75 6.67 21.03 9.68
CA ARG A 75 8.03 20.49 9.83
C ARG A 75 8.24 19.79 11.17
N ASP A 76 7.80 20.41 12.28
CA ASP A 76 7.86 19.80 13.61
C ASP A 76 7.11 18.44 13.66
N MET A 77 5.96 18.36 12.99
CA MET A 77 5.20 17.12 12.83
C MET A 77 5.97 16.06 12.02
N TRP A 78 6.62 16.46 10.91
CA TRP A 78 7.40 15.56 10.09
C TRP A 78 8.68 15.06 10.78
N PHE A 79 9.25 15.85 11.68
CA PHE A 79 10.32 15.35 12.56
C PHE A 79 9.85 14.21 13.45
N LEU A 80 8.64 14.34 14.02
CA LEU A 80 8.04 13.26 14.81
C LEU A 80 7.76 12.04 13.93
N PHE A 81 7.21 12.23 12.73
CA PHE A 81 6.98 11.14 11.78
C PHE A 81 8.29 10.42 11.38
N LEU A 82 9.38 11.16 11.14
CA LEU A 82 10.69 10.57 10.85
C LEU A 82 11.23 9.79 12.04
N ALA A 83 11.04 10.29 13.27
CA ALA A 83 11.40 9.54 14.46
C ALA A 83 10.67 8.20 14.54
N THR A 84 9.35 8.20 14.30
CA THR A 84 8.54 6.98 14.22
C THR A 84 9.03 6.04 13.12
N LEU A 85 9.26 6.57 11.92
CA LEU A 85 9.70 5.79 10.77
C LEU A 85 11.03 5.09 11.05
N TYR A 86 12.04 5.81 11.52
CA TYR A 86 13.36 5.24 11.80
C TYR A 86 13.34 4.31 13.02
N HIS A 87 12.63 4.67 14.08
CA HIS A 87 12.50 3.82 15.26
C HIS A 87 11.88 2.47 14.92
N LEU A 88 10.77 2.44 14.18
CA LEU A 88 10.13 1.20 13.77
C LEU A 88 10.92 0.44 12.70
N SER A 89 11.70 1.14 11.87
CA SER A 89 12.66 0.49 10.96
C SER A 89 13.77 -0.24 11.72
N ALA A 90 14.20 0.32 12.86
CA ALA A 90 15.15 -0.37 13.73
C ALA A 90 14.54 -1.58 14.41
N HIS A 91 13.26 -1.50 14.82
CA HIS A 91 12.50 -2.66 15.27
C HIS A 91 12.47 -3.75 14.19
N ALA A 92 12.14 -3.39 12.95
CA ALA A 92 12.14 -4.31 11.81
C ALA A 92 13.44 -5.09 11.61
N ALA A 93 14.58 -4.47 11.94
CA ALA A 93 15.91 -5.06 11.76
C ALA A 93 16.41 -5.85 12.97
N ALA A 94 16.09 -5.38 14.19
CA ALA A 94 16.75 -5.83 15.41
C ALA A 94 15.88 -6.74 16.29
N THR A 95 14.56 -6.76 16.07
CA THR A 95 13.62 -7.35 17.02
C THR A 95 12.98 -8.62 16.49
N SER A 96 12.56 -9.49 17.41
CA SER A 96 12.01 -10.79 17.05
C SER A 96 11.05 -11.24 18.14
N TYR A 97 9.78 -10.88 17.98
CA TYR A 97 8.75 -11.11 18.99
C TYR A 97 8.44 -12.60 19.24
N SER A 98 8.67 -13.47 18.24
CA SER A 98 8.39 -14.91 18.34
C SER A 98 9.13 -15.62 19.49
N ARG A 99 10.26 -15.07 19.95
CA ARG A 99 11.01 -15.59 21.12
C ARG A 99 10.18 -15.57 22.41
N TYR A 100 9.21 -14.68 22.53
CA TYR A 100 8.41 -14.51 23.75
C TYR A 100 7.18 -15.43 23.81
N GLU A 101 6.82 -16.15 22.74
CA GLU A 101 5.58 -16.94 22.67
C GLU A 101 5.40 -17.90 23.87
N LYS A 102 6.47 -18.59 24.25
CA LYS A 102 6.44 -19.49 25.42
C LYS A 102 6.48 -18.71 26.74
N TRP A 103 7.20 -17.60 26.76
CA TRP A 103 7.41 -16.77 27.96
C TRP A 103 6.14 -16.05 28.41
N LEU A 104 5.27 -15.68 27.47
CA LEU A 104 3.98 -15.04 27.72
C LEU A 104 2.98 -15.93 28.49
N LYS A 105 3.16 -17.26 28.45
CA LYS A 105 2.20 -18.20 29.05
C LYS A 105 2.13 -18.00 30.57
N ASN A 106 0.89 -17.91 31.09
CA ASN A 106 0.58 -17.75 32.52
C ASN A 106 1.06 -16.42 33.16
N LYS A 107 1.31 -15.38 32.35
CA LYS A 107 1.67 -14.03 32.81
C LYS A 107 0.58 -13.01 32.45
N THR A 108 0.60 -11.86 33.10
CA THR A 108 -0.32 -10.74 32.84
C THR A 108 0.06 -10.06 31.52
N PRO A 109 -0.83 -10.02 30.50
CA PRO A 109 -0.51 -9.51 29.16
C PRO A 109 0.08 -8.10 29.16
N GLU A 110 -0.52 -7.18 29.93
CA GLU A 110 -0.11 -5.76 29.95
C GLU A 110 1.32 -5.60 30.48
N THR A 111 1.63 -6.30 31.59
CA THR A 111 2.99 -6.28 32.16
C THR A 111 3.99 -6.96 31.24
N CYS A 112 3.58 -8.01 30.52
CA CYS A 112 4.43 -8.65 29.53
C CYS A 112 4.81 -7.70 28.40
N TRP A 113 3.86 -6.94 27.87
CA TRP A 113 4.14 -5.98 26.81
C TRP A 113 5.10 -4.89 27.28
N HIS A 114 4.92 -4.30 28.47
CA HIS A 114 5.89 -3.32 28.98
C HIS A 114 7.32 -3.88 29.14
N VAL A 115 7.46 -5.16 29.46
CA VAL A 115 8.77 -5.82 29.53
C VAL A 115 9.34 -6.02 28.13
N ILE A 116 8.54 -6.53 27.20
CA ILE A 116 8.94 -6.77 25.82
C ILE A 116 9.36 -5.46 25.16
N ASP A 117 8.52 -4.43 25.24
CA ASP A 117 8.76 -3.09 24.70
C ASP A 117 10.09 -2.54 25.24
N PHE A 118 10.35 -2.65 26.55
CA PHE A 118 11.62 -2.20 27.13
C PHE A 118 12.85 -2.93 26.55
N VAL A 119 12.75 -4.26 26.39
CA VAL A 119 13.86 -5.09 25.89
C VAL A 119 14.11 -4.84 24.40
N GLU A 120 13.04 -4.84 23.60
CA GLU A 120 13.09 -4.66 22.16
C GLU A 120 13.46 -3.20 21.80
N ASP A 121 12.94 -2.19 22.50
CA ASP A 121 13.35 -0.79 22.34
C ASP A 121 14.85 -0.60 22.62
N THR A 122 15.40 -1.29 23.62
CA THR A 122 16.84 -1.24 23.91
C THR A 122 17.66 -1.82 22.75
N SER A 123 17.14 -2.86 22.10
CA SER A 123 17.79 -3.50 20.95
C SER A 123 17.68 -2.62 19.70
N ALA A 124 16.51 -2.03 19.45
CA ALA A 124 16.26 -1.09 18.36
C ALA A 124 17.08 0.20 18.51
N ASP A 125 17.17 0.77 19.71
CA ASP A 125 18.00 1.96 19.99
C ASP A 125 19.49 1.70 19.74
N ARG A 126 19.99 0.54 20.16
CA ARG A 126 21.35 0.11 19.84
C ARG A 126 21.54 0.00 18.33
N TYR A 127 20.59 -0.58 17.61
CA TYR A 127 20.66 -0.68 16.15
C TYR A 127 20.74 0.70 15.51
N LEU A 128 19.85 1.63 15.90
CA LEU A 128 19.87 3.03 15.45
C LEU A 128 21.24 3.67 15.65
N TYR A 129 21.79 3.58 16.86
CA TYR A 129 23.08 4.17 17.21
C TYR A 129 24.23 3.66 16.34
N HIS A 130 24.24 2.37 16.02
CA HIS A 130 25.30 1.78 15.19
C HIS A 130 25.08 1.99 13.69
N LYS A 131 23.82 2.01 13.24
CA LYS A 131 23.44 2.16 11.84
C LYS A 131 23.67 3.59 11.35
N ASP A 132 23.14 4.57 12.09
CA ASP A 132 23.27 5.99 11.77
C ASP A 132 23.23 6.84 13.04
N LYS A 133 24.41 7.32 13.45
CA LYS A 133 24.58 8.14 14.65
C LYS A 133 23.90 9.50 14.55
N GLU A 134 23.73 10.05 13.35
CA GLU A 134 23.09 11.34 13.17
C GLU A 134 21.58 11.23 13.34
N ILE A 135 20.97 10.22 12.71
CA ILE A 135 19.55 9.89 12.90
C ILE A 135 19.27 9.61 14.38
N TRP A 136 20.09 8.78 15.03
CA TRP A 136 19.96 8.48 16.45
C TRP A 136 19.99 9.75 17.33
N LYS A 137 20.92 10.68 17.06
CA LYS A 137 20.98 11.96 17.79
C LYS A 137 19.72 12.80 17.62
N ASN A 138 19.13 12.84 16.42
CA ASN A 138 17.90 13.59 16.17
C ASN A 138 16.72 12.98 16.93
N ILE A 139 16.56 11.66 16.91
CA ILE A 139 15.51 10.96 17.66
C ILE A 139 15.68 11.24 19.16
N HIS A 140 16.91 11.15 19.69
CA HIS A 140 17.17 11.41 21.10
C HIS A 140 16.95 12.88 21.50
N ALA A 141 17.17 13.82 20.57
CA ALA A 141 16.84 15.24 20.77
C ALA A 141 15.32 15.45 20.85
N ILE A 142 14.52 14.72 20.04
CA ILE A 142 13.06 14.71 20.12
C ILE A 142 12.59 14.15 21.47
N GLU A 143 13.12 12.99 21.88
CA GLU A 143 12.83 12.38 23.19
C GLU A 143 13.12 13.34 24.35
N THR A 144 14.28 14.01 24.30
CA THR A 144 14.70 14.98 25.32
C THR A 144 13.76 16.19 25.34
N GLY A 145 13.36 16.69 24.17
CA GLY A 145 12.41 17.80 24.05
C GLY A 145 11.04 17.48 24.65
N ILE A 146 10.47 16.32 24.30
CA ILE A 146 9.20 15.83 24.84
C ILE A 146 9.28 15.67 26.36
N SER A 147 10.36 15.03 26.84
CA SER A 147 10.56 14.78 28.27
C SER A 147 10.73 16.05 29.09
N ALA A 148 11.41 17.07 28.56
CA ALA A 148 11.58 18.35 29.23
C ALA A 148 10.24 19.08 29.42
N GLU A 149 9.38 19.03 28.42
CA GLU A 149 8.09 19.73 28.45
C GLU A 149 7.05 19.02 29.31
N GLN A 150 7.07 17.68 29.34
CA GLN A 150 6.25 16.89 30.28
C GLN A 150 6.64 17.12 31.75
N ASN A 151 7.88 17.53 32.03
CA ASN A 151 8.41 17.78 33.38
C ASN A 151 8.30 19.25 33.84
N ASN A 152 7.63 20.12 33.08
CA ASN A 152 7.57 21.55 33.36
C ASN A 152 6.90 21.86 34.73
N PRO A 153 7.44 22.77 35.57
CA PRO A 153 7.14 22.85 37.02
C PRO A 153 5.75 23.40 37.40
N SER A 154 4.92 23.82 36.44
CA SER A 154 3.59 24.39 36.71
C SER A 154 2.59 23.38 37.32
N SER A 155 3.03 22.14 37.58
CA SER A 155 2.20 21.04 38.09
C SER A 155 2.72 20.32 39.34
N LYS A 156 3.65 20.87 40.14
CA LYS A 156 4.29 20.06 41.21
C LYS A 156 4.29 20.64 42.63
N ASN A 157 3.85 19.78 43.57
CA ASN A 157 3.78 19.95 45.02
C ASN A 157 4.98 19.29 45.74
N GLN A 158 5.26 19.75 46.96
CA GLN A 158 6.45 19.54 47.82
C GLN A 158 6.90 18.09 48.18
N ARG A 159 6.28 17.01 47.65
CA ARG A 159 6.62 15.59 47.96
C ARG A 159 7.84 15.03 47.20
N GLU A 160 8.51 15.82 46.36
CA GLU A 160 9.49 15.33 45.38
C GLU A 160 10.94 15.16 45.87
N LYS A 161 11.33 15.68 47.05
CA LYS A 161 12.73 15.57 47.50
C LYS A 161 13.15 14.13 47.86
N ASN A 162 12.25 13.31 48.41
CA ASN A 162 12.53 11.90 48.71
C ASN A 162 12.42 10.99 47.46
N ARG A 163 11.66 11.39 46.43
CA ARG A 163 11.57 10.69 45.14
C ARG A 163 12.86 10.76 44.32
N ARG A 164 13.69 11.80 44.49
CA ARG A 164 14.93 11.98 43.72
C ARG A 164 15.98 10.89 43.99
N PHE A 165 16.13 10.42 45.22
CA PHE A 165 17.10 9.36 45.56
C PHE A 165 16.64 7.97 45.09
N GLN A 166 15.34 7.67 45.19
CA GLN A 166 14.74 6.47 44.59
C GLN A 166 14.85 6.49 43.06
N ALA A 167 14.55 7.63 42.43
CA ALA A 167 14.67 7.81 40.98
C ALA A 167 16.11 7.64 40.45
N VAL A 168 17.13 8.10 41.19
CA VAL A 168 18.54 7.89 40.80
C VAL A 168 18.94 6.41 40.91
N THR A 169 18.47 5.72 41.94
CA THR A 169 18.77 4.29 42.15
C THR A 169 18.05 3.42 41.12
N GLU A 170 16.78 3.73 40.82
CA GLU A 170 16.00 3.12 39.74
C GLU A 170 16.61 3.41 38.38
N SER A 171 17.07 4.64 38.12
CA SER A 171 17.77 5.01 36.89
C SER A 171 19.06 4.19 36.70
N ASN A 172 19.86 4.00 37.75
CA ASN A 172 21.09 3.19 37.67
C ASN A 172 20.78 1.71 37.42
N LYS A 173 19.76 1.14 38.08
CA LYS A 173 19.30 -0.24 37.82
C LYS A 173 18.86 -0.41 36.37
N ILE A 174 18.08 0.54 35.85
CA ILE A 174 17.61 0.49 34.46
C ILE A 174 18.78 0.59 33.47
N SER A 175 19.75 1.49 33.71
CA SER A 175 20.95 1.58 32.86
C SER A 175 21.77 0.29 32.89
N ASN A 176 21.89 -0.37 34.04
CA ASN A 176 22.58 -1.66 34.14
C ASN A 176 21.84 -2.75 33.35
N ILE A 177 20.51 -2.81 33.43
CA ILE A 177 19.71 -3.77 32.65
C ILE A 177 19.88 -3.51 31.14
N ARG A 178 19.85 -2.25 30.71
CA ARG A 178 20.12 -1.89 29.31
C ARG A 178 21.49 -2.36 28.86
N ASN A 179 22.53 -2.13 29.67
CA ASN A 179 23.88 -2.59 29.38
C ASN A 179 23.94 -4.13 29.27
N MET A 180 23.24 -4.87 30.14
CA MET A 180 23.16 -6.34 30.04
C MET A 180 22.53 -6.81 28.72
N ILE A 181 21.45 -6.17 28.27
CA ILE A 181 20.82 -6.45 26.98
C ILE A 181 21.81 -6.18 25.85
N ILE A 182 22.38 -4.97 25.83
CA ILE A 182 23.37 -4.49 24.86
C ILE A 182 24.58 -5.44 24.77
N GLU A 183 25.11 -5.90 25.90
CA GLU A 183 26.24 -6.82 25.95
C GLU A 183 25.89 -8.24 25.51
N SER A 184 24.62 -8.63 25.54
CA SER A 184 24.17 -9.97 25.13
C SER A 184 23.96 -10.11 23.62
N ILE A 185 23.72 -9.00 22.91
CA ILE A 185 23.45 -8.99 21.46
C ILE A 185 24.60 -9.59 20.67
N GLY A 186 24.27 -10.54 19.77
CA GLY A 186 25.23 -11.22 18.89
C GLY A 186 26.10 -12.29 19.57
N LYS A 187 25.81 -12.67 20.82
CA LYS A 187 26.50 -13.74 21.54
C LYS A 187 25.68 -15.03 21.61
N ASP A 188 26.35 -16.16 21.79
CA ASP A 188 25.69 -17.45 22.03
C ASP A 188 24.76 -17.39 23.26
N GLY A 189 23.59 -18.01 23.14
CA GLY A 189 22.54 -17.97 24.18
C GLY A 189 21.88 -16.60 24.35
N TYR A 190 21.88 -15.74 23.32
CA TYR A 190 21.23 -14.42 23.36
C TYR A 190 19.76 -14.51 23.81
N ASP A 191 18.99 -15.42 23.21
CA ASP A 191 17.57 -15.57 23.53
C ASP A 191 17.34 -15.99 24.98
N GLU A 192 18.13 -16.92 25.51
CA GLU A 192 18.05 -17.35 26.91
C GLU A 192 18.38 -16.21 27.88
N LYS A 193 19.37 -15.38 27.53
CA LYS A 193 19.75 -14.20 28.33
C LYS A 193 18.64 -13.15 28.31
N LEU A 194 18.03 -12.88 27.15
CA LEU A 194 16.90 -11.96 27.06
C LEU A 194 15.71 -12.44 27.87
N LEU A 195 15.36 -13.72 27.80
CA LEU A 195 14.26 -14.28 28.60
C LEU A 195 14.54 -14.19 30.10
N SER A 196 15.79 -14.35 30.53
CA SER A 196 16.22 -14.13 31.92
C SER A 196 16.09 -12.67 32.36
N VAL A 197 16.47 -11.72 31.49
CA VAL A 197 16.26 -10.29 31.71
C VAL A 197 14.77 -9.96 31.78
N ALA A 198 13.96 -10.52 30.87
CA ALA A 198 12.51 -10.34 30.84
C ALA A 198 11.85 -10.87 32.13
N ASP A 199 12.23 -12.05 32.61
CA ASP A 199 11.75 -12.56 33.91
C ASP A 199 12.13 -11.65 35.09
N SER A 200 13.33 -11.06 35.06
CA SER A 200 13.80 -10.12 36.09
C SER A 200 13.01 -8.81 36.08
N LEU A 201 12.74 -8.25 34.89
CA LEU A 201 11.93 -7.06 34.70
C LEU A 201 10.46 -7.29 35.07
N TYR A 202 9.89 -8.44 34.69
CA TYR A 202 8.52 -8.79 35.03
C TYR A 202 8.29 -8.87 36.56
N ARG A 203 9.28 -9.40 37.29
CA ARG A 203 9.27 -9.41 38.77
C ARG A 203 9.45 -8.03 39.39
N SER A 204 10.12 -7.11 38.68
CA SER A 204 10.48 -5.76 39.13
C SER A 204 9.69 -4.70 38.36
N ARG A 205 8.39 -4.92 38.16
CA ARG A 205 7.51 -4.10 37.30
C ARG A 205 7.46 -2.62 37.67
N GLU A 206 7.81 -2.27 38.91
CA GLU A 206 7.98 -0.88 39.35
C GLU A 206 9.05 -0.11 38.55
N LEU A 207 10.04 -0.80 37.99
CA LEU A 207 11.10 -0.21 37.16
C LEU A 207 10.61 0.18 35.75
N LEU A 208 9.43 -0.30 35.33
CA LEU A 208 8.87 -0.10 33.99
C LEU A 208 7.96 1.13 33.90
N GLN A 209 7.78 1.90 34.98
CA GLN A 209 6.95 3.12 34.98
C GLN A 209 7.65 4.27 34.23
N ARG A 210 7.67 4.22 32.90
CA ARG A 210 8.15 5.30 32.03
C ARG A 210 7.00 5.81 31.15
N PRO A 211 6.97 7.12 30.84
CA PRO A 211 6.06 7.62 29.82
C PRO A 211 6.45 6.98 28.47
N VAL A 212 5.50 6.27 27.85
CA VAL A 212 5.67 5.77 26.48
C VAL A 212 5.72 6.97 25.55
N LEU A 213 6.76 7.04 24.72
CA LEU A 213 6.93 8.14 23.78
C LEU A 213 5.93 8.00 22.62
N PRO A 214 5.50 9.10 22.00
CA PRO A 214 4.51 9.08 20.93
C PRO A 214 4.90 8.20 19.73
N PHE A 215 6.20 8.19 19.42
CA PHE A 215 6.79 7.45 18.29
C PHE A 215 7.21 6.02 18.63
N HIS A 216 7.12 5.61 19.90
CA HIS A 216 7.27 4.21 20.31
C HIS A 216 5.99 3.46 20.00
N GLU A 217 6.09 2.15 19.86
CA GLU A 217 4.94 1.26 19.73
C GLU A 217 4.00 1.32 20.96
N HIS A 218 2.68 1.22 20.71
CA HIS A 218 1.64 1.21 21.74
C HIS A 218 0.81 -0.08 21.71
N HIS A 219 1.02 -0.96 22.70
CA HIS A 219 0.24 -2.19 22.91
C HIS A 219 -0.97 -2.03 23.85
N ASP A 220 -1.05 -0.92 24.60
CA ASP A 220 -2.11 -0.69 25.60
C ASP A 220 -3.33 0.06 25.02
N ILE A 221 -4.51 -0.55 25.14
CA ILE A 221 -5.82 0.03 24.76
C ILE A 221 -6.15 1.30 25.59
N THR A 222 -5.52 1.45 26.75
CA THR A 222 -5.85 2.49 27.75
C THR A 222 -5.02 3.76 27.67
N TRP A 223 -4.02 3.85 26.80
CA TRP A 223 -3.32 5.12 26.63
C TRP A 223 -4.18 6.06 25.77
N THR A 224 -4.96 6.90 26.44
CA THR A 224 -5.63 8.07 25.85
C THR A 224 -4.89 9.34 26.28
N PRO A 225 -3.94 9.83 25.49
CA PRO A 225 -3.42 11.18 25.68
C PRO A 225 -4.53 12.19 25.48
N LYS A 226 -4.43 13.29 26.22
CA LYS A 226 -5.22 14.47 25.93
C LYS A 226 -4.85 14.92 24.52
N VAL A 227 -5.79 14.82 23.59
CA VAL A 227 -5.72 15.20 22.16
C VAL A 227 -5.44 16.70 21.95
N GLU A 228 -5.02 17.41 22.99
CA GLU A 228 -4.98 18.87 23.10
C GLU A 228 -3.55 19.39 23.40
N GLN A 229 -2.53 18.53 23.45
CA GLN A 229 -1.16 19.01 23.60
C GLN A 229 -0.72 19.69 22.28
N SER A 230 -0.38 20.97 22.38
CA SER A 230 0.29 21.69 21.29
C SER A 230 1.56 20.94 20.91
N GLY A 231 1.79 20.76 19.62
CA GLY A 231 2.99 20.14 19.09
C GLY A 231 4.24 20.88 19.57
N PHE A 232 5.28 20.09 19.84
CA PHE A 232 6.58 20.58 20.29
C PHE A 232 7.32 21.27 19.16
N LYS A 233 8.18 22.22 19.52
CA LYS A 233 9.12 22.82 18.59
C LYS A 233 10.47 22.14 18.72
N PHE A 234 10.96 21.53 17.64
CA PHE A 234 12.26 20.86 17.65
C PHE A 234 13.32 21.70 16.92
N LYS A 235 14.58 21.50 17.30
CA LYS A 235 15.75 22.01 16.58
C LYS A 235 16.67 20.83 16.33
N LEU A 236 16.71 20.36 15.08
CA LEU A 236 17.38 19.12 14.69
C LEU A 236 18.47 19.39 13.65
N SER A 237 19.21 18.34 13.26
CA SER A 237 20.24 18.46 12.23
C SER A 237 19.66 18.72 10.84
N SER A 238 20.54 19.10 9.91
CA SER A 238 20.16 19.41 8.52
C SER A 238 19.53 18.22 7.78
N ILE A 239 19.87 16.97 8.12
CA ILE A 239 19.30 15.79 7.45
C ILE A 239 17.80 15.67 7.74
N PHE A 240 17.40 15.79 9.00
CA PHE A 240 15.98 15.76 9.35
C PHE A 240 15.22 16.95 8.75
N GLU A 241 15.84 18.13 8.71
CA GLU A 241 15.24 19.32 8.06
C GLU A 241 14.96 19.07 6.57
N GLU A 242 15.95 18.58 5.82
CA GLU A 242 15.80 18.29 4.38
C GLU A 242 14.73 17.22 4.12
N GLN A 243 14.74 16.14 4.91
CA GLN A 243 13.76 15.06 4.80
C GLN A 243 12.35 15.51 5.17
N ALA A 244 12.20 16.33 6.21
CA ALA A 244 10.91 16.84 6.66
C ALA A 244 10.29 17.79 5.62
N ASP A 245 11.10 18.66 5.00
CA ASP A 245 10.63 19.56 3.95
C ASP A 245 10.21 18.78 2.70
N ASN A 246 10.98 17.75 2.31
CA ASN A 246 10.61 16.85 1.21
C ASN A 246 9.31 16.09 1.51
N LEU A 247 9.19 15.52 2.71
CA LEU A 247 7.98 14.83 3.16
C LEU A 247 6.74 15.73 3.13
N ASP A 248 6.87 16.99 3.56
CA ASP A 248 5.76 17.95 3.50
C ASP A 248 5.31 18.16 2.05
N ALA A 249 6.24 18.41 1.12
CA ALA A 249 5.92 18.58 -0.28
C ALA A 249 5.22 17.34 -0.88
N LEU A 250 5.80 16.15 -0.66
CA LEU A 250 5.25 14.87 -1.14
C LEU A 250 3.86 14.57 -0.55
N TRP A 251 3.66 14.85 0.74
CA TRP A 251 2.38 14.64 1.41
C TRP A 251 1.29 15.58 0.89
N GLN A 252 1.60 16.87 0.75
CA GLN A 252 0.66 17.85 0.21
C GLN A 252 0.24 17.49 -1.22
N GLU A 253 1.19 17.09 -2.07
CA GLU A 253 0.87 16.64 -3.43
C GLU A 253 0.01 15.37 -3.42
N ASN A 254 0.34 14.40 -2.55
CA ASN A 254 -0.41 13.17 -2.42
C ASN A 254 -1.85 13.41 -1.95
N GLU A 255 -2.06 14.24 -0.93
CA GLU A 255 -3.39 14.62 -0.45
C GLU A 255 -4.18 15.39 -1.51
N HIS A 256 -3.53 16.28 -2.25
CA HIS A 256 -4.18 17.00 -3.34
C HIS A 256 -4.67 16.03 -4.43
N ARG A 257 -3.80 15.10 -4.85
CA ARG A 257 -4.12 14.08 -5.86
C ARG A 257 -5.24 13.15 -5.39
N ARG A 258 -5.14 12.63 -4.17
CA ARG A 258 -6.15 11.77 -3.54
C ARG A 258 -7.52 12.46 -3.50
N ASN A 259 -7.57 13.70 -3.01
CA ASN A 259 -8.82 14.47 -2.93
C ASN A 259 -9.41 14.79 -4.31
N LYS A 260 -8.58 15.05 -5.31
CA LYS A 260 -9.02 15.26 -6.69
C LYS A 260 -9.67 14.02 -7.28
N ILE A 261 -9.10 12.83 -7.04
CA ILE A 261 -9.68 11.54 -7.44
C ILE A 261 -11.04 11.36 -6.74
N ILE A 262 -11.09 11.43 -5.41
CA ILE A 262 -12.34 11.23 -4.65
C ILE A 262 -13.44 12.20 -5.13
N ARG A 263 -13.12 13.49 -5.32
CA ARG A 263 -14.07 14.49 -5.82
C ARG A 263 -14.57 14.19 -7.23
N ARG A 264 -13.73 13.67 -8.14
CA ARG A 264 -14.13 13.27 -9.49
C ARG A 264 -15.17 12.15 -9.43
N TYR A 265 -14.86 11.07 -8.71
CA TYR A 265 -15.74 9.90 -8.63
C TYR A 265 -17.02 10.17 -7.84
N SER A 266 -16.95 11.03 -6.81
CA SER A 266 -18.13 11.44 -6.05
C SER A 266 -19.19 12.12 -6.93
N LYS A 267 -18.80 12.81 -8.01
CA LYS A 267 -19.76 13.38 -8.99
C LYS A 267 -20.50 12.29 -9.77
N HIS A 268 -19.85 11.15 -10.02
CA HIS A 268 -20.42 10.03 -10.76
C HIS A 268 -21.28 9.09 -9.89
N LEU A 269 -21.31 9.27 -8.57
CA LEU A 269 -22.17 8.49 -7.65
C LEU A 269 -23.66 8.76 -7.83
N LYS A 270 -24.06 9.88 -8.44
CA LYS A 270 -25.47 10.26 -8.56
C LYS A 270 -26.27 9.16 -9.28
N GLY A 271 -27.27 8.62 -8.57
CA GLY A 271 -28.16 7.56 -9.07
C GLY A 271 -27.60 6.15 -8.99
N LEU A 272 -26.49 5.93 -8.26
CA LEU A 272 -25.94 4.62 -7.93
C LEU A 272 -26.21 4.31 -6.45
N ASN A 273 -26.23 3.03 -6.07
CA ASN A 273 -26.55 2.59 -4.71
C ASN A 273 -25.30 2.32 -3.84
N PHE A 274 -24.14 2.89 -4.19
CA PHE A 274 -22.94 2.78 -3.36
C PHE A 274 -23.03 3.69 -2.13
N ASP A 275 -22.57 3.19 -0.98
CA ASP A 275 -22.50 3.97 0.26
C ASP A 275 -21.46 5.11 0.13
N SER A 276 -20.27 4.81 -0.41
CA SER A 276 -19.22 5.79 -0.62
C SER A 276 -18.18 5.34 -1.67
N VAL A 277 -17.31 6.27 -2.06
CA VAL A 277 -16.10 5.99 -2.84
C VAL A 277 -14.90 6.01 -1.90
N VAL A 278 -14.16 4.90 -1.88
CA VAL A 278 -13.04 4.68 -0.96
C VAL A 278 -11.77 4.41 -1.76
N ILE A 279 -10.64 4.99 -1.34
CA ILE A 279 -9.33 4.52 -1.78
C ILE A 279 -8.79 3.66 -0.63
N PRO A 280 -8.63 2.34 -0.83
CA PRO A 280 -8.31 1.40 0.23
C PRO A 280 -6.91 1.66 0.81
N GLN A 281 -6.73 1.26 2.06
CA GLN A 281 -5.41 1.22 2.69
C GLN A 281 -4.59 0.07 2.09
N GLY A 282 -3.29 0.29 1.88
CA GLY A 282 -2.40 -0.70 1.27
C GLY A 282 -1.63 -1.54 2.30
N ASN A 283 -1.25 -2.76 1.89
CA ASN A 283 -0.28 -3.62 2.57
C ASN A 283 0.65 -4.24 1.50
N LEU A 284 1.89 -3.74 1.44
CA LEU A 284 2.86 -4.15 0.42
C LEU A 284 3.36 -5.58 0.62
N GLN A 285 3.50 -6.04 1.86
CA GLN A 285 3.94 -7.40 2.16
C GLN A 285 2.97 -8.45 1.63
N LYS A 286 1.67 -8.27 1.88
CA LYS A 286 0.63 -9.16 1.31
C LYS A 286 0.75 -9.23 -0.20
N TYR A 287 0.99 -8.10 -0.88
CA TYR A 287 1.17 -8.06 -2.32
C TYR A 287 2.41 -8.84 -2.78
N GLU A 288 3.58 -8.57 -2.21
CA GLU A 288 4.83 -9.22 -2.66
C GLU A 288 4.84 -10.73 -2.32
N LYS A 289 4.26 -11.15 -1.18
CA LYS A 289 4.03 -12.57 -0.86
C LYS A 289 3.21 -13.25 -1.98
N ILE A 290 2.06 -12.69 -2.35
CA ILE A 290 1.19 -13.21 -3.43
C ILE A 290 1.89 -13.20 -4.79
N LYS A 291 2.65 -12.14 -5.09
CA LYS A 291 3.40 -12.03 -6.35
C LYS A 291 4.50 -13.09 -6.46
N SER A 292 5.18 -13.40 -5.35
CA SER A 292 6.19 -14.45 -5.31
C SER A 292 5.59 -15.84 -5.61
N GLU A 293 4.42 -16.13 -5.06
CA GLU A 293 3.68 -17.38 -5.28
C GLU A 293 3.16 -17.52 -6.72
N THR A 294 2.76 -16.40 -7.33
CA THR A 294 2.14 -16.37 -8.67
C THR A 294 3.13 -16.16 -9.82
N LEU A 295 4.42 -15.98 -9.52
CA LEU A 295 5.48 -15.63 -10.47
C LEU A 295 5.53 -16.54 -11.73
N PRO A 296 5.42 -17.88 -11.64
CA PRO A 296 5.43 -18.74 -12.83
C PRO A 296 4.24 -18.50 -13.76
N MET A 297 3.06 -18.22 -13.20
CA MET A 297 1.85 -17.94 -13.99
C MET A 297 1.95 -16.58 -14.65
N LEU A 298 2.40 -15.58 -13.92
CA LEU A 298 2.61 -14.22 -14.41
C LEU A 298 3.60 -14.19 -15.59
N LYS A 299 4.69 -14.96 -15.55
CA LYS A 299 5.60 -15.12 -16.71
C LYS A 299 4.88 -15.69 -17.94
N ARG A 300 4.01 -16.70 -17.76
CA ARG A 300 3.24 -17.31 -18.86
C ARG A 300 2.21 -16.34 -19.44
N ILE A 301 1.51 -15.58 -18.60
CA ILE A 301 0.52 -14.58 -19.03
C ILE A 301 1.20 -13.53 -19.91
N ARG A 302 2.32 -12.99 -19.42
CA ARG A 302 3.10 -11.98 -20.15
C ARG A 302 3.54 -12.49 -21.51
N GLN A 303 4.09 -13.70 -21.58
CA GLN A 303 4.49 -14.30 -22.85
C GLN A 303 3.31 -14.45 -23.83
N GLN A 304 2.17 -14.96 -23.36
CA GLN A 304 1.00 -15.17 -24.21
C GLN A 304 0.32 -13.88 -24.66
N LEU A 305 0.23 -12.88 -23.78
CA LEU A 305 -0.35 -11.59 -24.12
C LEU A 305 0.56 -10.79 -25.05
N ARG A 306 1.90 -10.87 -24.90
CA ARG A 306 2.85 -10.31 -25.87
C ARG A 306 2.67 -10.95 -27.25
N LEU A 307 2.45 -12.26 -27.33
CA LEU A 307 2.18 -12.92 -28.61
C LEU A 307 0.89 -12.44 -29.26
N ILE A 308 -0.17 -12.18 -28.48
CA ILE A 308 -1.44 -11.64 -29.00
C ILE A 308 -1.28 -10.19 -29.45
N ALA A 309 -0.56 -9.37 -28.67
CA ALA A 309 -0.22 -8.02 -29.08
C ALA A 309 0.51 -8.07 -30.43
N ASN A 310 1.59 -8.85 -30.53
CA ASN A 310 2.35 -8.99 -31.78
C ASN A 310 1.52 -9.57 -32.94
N LEU A 311 0.51 -10.42 -32.70
CA LEU A 311 -0.38 -10.98 -33.74
C LEU A 311 -1.50 -10.01 -34.17
N ALA A 312 -1.96 -9.13 -33.28
CA ALA A 312 -2.92 -8.07 -33.59
C ALA A 312 -2.20 -6.85 -34.21
N ASP A 313 -0.92 -6.69 -33.89
CA ASP A 313 0.01 -5.69 -34.41
C ASP A 313 0.74 -6.17 -35.68
N ASP A 314 0.58 -7.44 -36.09
CA ASP A 314 1.08 -7.90 -37.38
C ASP A 314 0.22 -7.21 -38.43
N PRO A 315 0.74 -6.22 -39.18
CA PRO A 315 -0.04 -5.59 -40.21
C PRO A 315 -0.53 -6.70 -41.12
N LYS A 316 -1.82 -6.72 -41.46
CA LYS A 316 -2.22 -7.38 -42.70
C LYS A 316 -1.34 -6.72 -43.75
N ILE A 317 -0.34 -7.45 -44.24
CA ILE A 317 0.50 -7.03 -45.34
C ILE A 317 -0.42 -7.04 -46.55
N ASP A 318 -1.23 -6.00 -46.68
CA ASP A 318 -1.63 -5.54 -47.98
C ASP A 318 -0.34 -4.88 -48.51
N GLU A 319 0.30 -5.53 -49.48
CA GLU A 319 1.46 -5.02 -50.24
C GLU A 319 1.08 -3.77 -51.05
N ILE A 320 0.54 -2.74 -50.39
CA ILE A 320 -0.01 -1.56 -51.01
C ILE A 320 0.47 -0.35 -50.20
N GLY A 321 1.66 0.12 -50.55
CA GLY A 321 2.24 1.36 -50.05
C GLY A 321 2.94 2.11 -51.19
N TYR A 322 3.19 3.40 -51.00
CA TYR A 322 3.98 4.18 -51.96
C TYR A 322 5.41 3.63 -51.98
N ILE A 323 5.94 3.39 -53.18
CA ILE A 323 7.32 2.97 -53.40
C ILE A 323 8.22 4.18 -53.15
N ASP A 324 9.14 4.08 -52.19
CA ASP A 324 10.24 5.03 -52.10
C ASP A 324 11.19 4.76 -53.26
N MET A 325 11.08 5.59 -54.30
CA MET A 325 11.85 5.46 -55.54
C MET A 325 13.36 5.57 -55.28
N GLN A 326 13.83 6.29 -54.26
CA GLN A 326 15.26 6.35 -53.94
C GLN A 326 15.76 5.02 -53.36
N MET A 327 14.99 4.42 -52.45
CA MET A 327 15.31 3.09 -51.92
C MET A 327 15.17 2.00 -52.98
N ALA A 328 14.18 2.11 -53.87
CA ALA A 328 13.99 1.18 -54.99
C ALA A 328 15.20 1.16 -55.94
N ILE A 329 15.72 2.34 -56.30
CA ILE A 329 16.91 2.48 -57.16
C ILE A 329 18.14 1.86 -56.48
N GLN A 330 18.28 2.08 -55.16
CA GLN A 330 19.41 1.57 -54.39
C GLN A 330 19.36 0.04 -54.22
N ALA A 331 18.16 -0.51 -54.01
CA ALA A 331 17.91 -1.95 -53.93
C ALA A 331 18.26 -2.66 -55.25
N VAL A 332 17.79 -2.13 -56.38
CA VAL A 332 18.10 -2.67 -57.72
C VAL A 332 19.59 -2.59 -58.04
N ALA A 333 20.26 -1.50 -57.64
CA ALA A 333 21.70 -1.33 -57.85
C ALA A 333 22.58 -2.25 -56.98
N SER A 334 22.02 -2.83 -55.91
CA SER A 334 22.78 -3.61 -54.93
C SER A 334 22.87 -5.12 -55.22
N GLU A 335 22.17 -5.63 -56.25
CA GLU A 335 22.19 -7.02 -56.77
C GLU A 335 22.24 -8.19 -55.76
N GLY A 336 21.93 -7.98 -54.47
CA GLY A 336 22.14 -9.06 -53.50
C GLY A 336 21.71 -8.84 -52.05
N GLN A 337 21.10 -7.70 -51.68
CA GLN A 337 20.55 -7.54 -50.33
C GLN A 337 19.14 -6.97 -50.39
N SER A 338 18.19 -7.74 -49.85
CA SER A 338 16.79 -7.34 -49.70
C SER A 338 16.71 -6.08 -48.83
N THR A 339 16.61 -4.93 -49.47
CA THR A 339 16.25 -3.67 -48.82
C THR A 339 14.76 -3.50 -49.05
N GLU A 340 13.97 -3.36 -47.98
CA GLU A 340 12.53 -3.14 -48.08
C GLU A 340 12.27 -1.76 -48.71
N ILE A 341 11.47 -1.72 -49.77
CA ILE A 341 11.30 -0.56 -50.67
C ILE A 341 9.98 0.22 -50.40
N PHE A 342 9.10 -0.33 -49.57
CA PHE A 342 7.80 0.25 -49.29
C PHE A 342 7.85 1.17 -48.07
N GLU A 343 7.29 2.39 -48.20
CA GLU A 343 7.02 3.24 -47.05
C GLU A 343 5.98 2.54 -46.16
N ARG A 344 6.39 2.17 -44.93
CA ARG A 344 5.55 1.42 -43.99
C ARG A 344 4.47 2.31 -43.42
N ASP A 345 3.24 2.11 -43.84
CA ASP A 345 2.07 2.63 -43.12
C ASP A 345 1.86 1.72 -41.88
N GLU A 346 2.66 1.95 -40.84
CA GLU A 346 2.44 1.29 -39.56
C GLU A 346 1.08 1.74 -39.02
N LEU A 347 0.09 0.85 -39.03
CA LEU A 347 -1.11 0.98 -38.21
C LEU A 347 -0.65 1.02 -36.75
N ARG A 348 -0.29 2.21 -36.27
CA ARG A 348 0.02 2.45 -34.87
C ARG A 348 -1.18 1.99 -34.06
N ARG A 349 -0.95 1.06 -33.13
CA ARG A 349 -1.92 0.55 -32.17
C ARG A 349 -2.93 1.63 -31.80
N GLY A 350 -4.21 1.40 -32.09
CA GLY A 350 -5.29 2.26 -31.59
C GLY A 350 -5.16 2.31 -30.07
N GLU A 351 -5.06 3.51 -29.49
CA GLU A 351 -4.88 3.63 -28.06
C GLU A 351 -6.06 2.98 -27.32
N GLU A 352 -5.77 2.20 -26.28
CA GLU A 352 -6.77 1.45 -25.53
C GLU A 352 -6.87 1.94 -24.09
N ALA A 353 -8.11 2.00 -23.58
CA ALA A 353 -8.41 2.28 -22.19
C ALA A 353 -9.06 1.05 -21.54
N TRP A 354 -8.41 0.50 -20.51
CA TRP A 354 -8.88 -0.70 -19.80
C TRP A 354 -9.38 -0.36 -18.41
N VAL A 355 -10.59 -0.79 -18.06
CA VAL A 355 -11.02 -0.88 -16.66
C VAL A 355 -11.10 -2.33 -16.26
N ILE A 356 -10.40 -2.67 -15.18
CA ILE A 356 -10.51 -3.97 -14.52
C ILE A 356 -11.37 -3.76 -13.27
N LEU A 357 -12.49 -4.48 -13.20
CA LEU A 357 -13.46 -4.37 -12.13
C LEU A 357 -13.55 -5.69 -11.38
N ILE A 358 -13.21 -5.68 -10.10
CA ILE A 358 -13.20 -6.86 -9.24
C ILE A 358 -14.42 -6.84 -8.33
N ASP A 359 -15.31 -7.81 -8.50
CA ASP A 359 -16.35 -8.11 -7.54
C ASP A 359 -15.72 -8.76 -6.30
N LYS A 360 -15.76 -8.05 -5.18
CA LYS A 360 -15.28 -8.57 -3.90
C LYS A 360 -16.43 -8.87 -2.94
N SER A 361 -17.65 -9.09 -3.43
CA SER A 361 -18.77 -9.49 -2.59
C SER A 361 -18.53 -10.83 -1.86
N ALA A 362 -19.36 -11.11 -0.86
CA ALA A 362 -19.24 -12.34 -0.06
C ALA A 362 -19.42 -13.63 -0.89
N SER A 363 -20.22 -13.61 -1.97
CA SER A 363 -20.43 -14.81 -2.82
C SER A 363 -19.16 -15.22 -3.57
N MET A 364 -18.25 -14.28 -3.80
CA MET A 364 -16.97 -14.53 -4.45
C MET A 364 -16.00 -15.33 -3.57
N GLN A 365 -16.14 -15.30 -2.25
CA GLN A 365 -15.29 -16.08 -1.35
C GLN A 365 -15.47 -17.60 -1.55
N LEU A 366 -16.71 -18.05 -1.74
CA LEU A 366 -17.04 -19.46 -1.97
C LEU A 366 -16.66 -19.94 -3.38
N ARG A 367 -16.55 -19.03 -4.33
CA ARG A 367 -16.31 -19.32 -5.75
C ARG A 367 -14.85 -19.15 -6.14
N PHE A 368 -14.15 -18.24 -5.48
CA PHE A 368 -12.87 -17.74 -5.94
C PHE A 368 -11.97 -17.28 -4.79
N ASP A 369 -11.45 -18.26 -4.05
CA ASP A 369 -10.49 -18.07 -2.95
C ASP A 369 -9.17 -17.42 -3.40
N ARG A 370 -8.91 -17.36 -4.71
CA ARG A 370 -7.67 -16.83 -5.31
C ARG A 370 -7.84 -15.51 -6.08
N ILE A 371 -8.78 -14.66 -5.64
CA ILE A 371 -9.08 -13.38 -6.30
C ILE A 371 -7.89 -12.42 -6.30
N LYS A 372 -7.10 -12.44 -5.21
CA LYS A 372 -5.93 -11.58 -5.05
C LYS A 372 -4.84 -11.98 -6.03
N GLU A 373 -4.54 -13.26 -6.15
CA GLU A 373 -3.57 -13.81 -7.11
C GLU A 373 -3.92 -13.41 -8.54
N PHE A 374 -5.20 -13.51 -8.90
CA PHE A 374 -5.68 -13.10 -10.22
C PHE A 374 -5.55 -11.59 -10.41
N ALA A 375 -5.92 -10.79 -9.41
CA ALA A 375 -5.76 -9.34 -9.45
C ALA A 375 -4.31 -8.92 -9.67
N VAL A 376 -3.36 -9.54 -8.96
CA VAL A 376 -1.91 -9.32 -9.13
C VAL A 376 -1.48 -9.68 -10.55
N CYS A 377 -1.85 -10.86 -11.04
CA CYS A 377 -1.51 -11.33 -12.38
C CYS A 377 -2.04 -10.40 -13.49
N VAL A 378 -3.31 -9.97 -13.41
CA VAL A 378 -3.91 -9.09 -14.41
C VAL A 378 -3.32 -7.69 -14.32
N SER A 379 -3.09 -7.15 -13.12
CA SER A 379 -2.51 -5.80 -12.93
C SER A 379 -1.09 -5.70 -13.48
N GLU A 380 -0.25 -6.69 -13.16
CA GLU A 380 1.13 -6.79 -13.67
C GLU A 380 1.16 -6.96 -15.19
N SER A 381 0.18 -7.68 -15.75
CA SER A 381 0.08 -7.87 -17.20
C SER A 381 -0.45 -6.62 -17.90
N ALA A 382 -1.47 -5.97 -17.36
CA ALA A 382 -2.04 -4.75 -17.91
C ALA A 382 -0.97 -3.64 -17.95
N ASN A 383 -0.25 -3.42 -16.85
CA ASN A 383 0.80 -2.41 -16.78
C ASN A 383 1.93 -2.62 -17.81
N GLU A 384 2.28 -3.89 -18.09
CA GLU A 384 3.30 -4.22 -19.07
C GLU A 384 2.80 -4.07 -20.52
N LEU A 385 1.57 -4.50 -20.80
CA LEU A 385 1.02 -4.54 -22.16
C LEU A 385 0.63 -3.18 -22.69
N THR A 386 0.03 -2.34 -21.85
CA THR A 386 -0.41 -1.04 -22.30
C THR A 386 0.73 -0.04 -22.39
N GLY A 387 1.84 -0.28 -21.67
CA GLY A 387 3.07 0.52 -21.70
C GLY A 387 2.93 1.94 -21.16
N LYS A 388 1.71 2.45 -20.98
CA LYS A 388 1.38 3.78 -20.46
C LYS A 388 0.64 3.65 -19.14
N SER A 389 1.03 4.41 -18.11
CA SER A 389 0.38 4.34 -16.79
C SER A 389 -1.09 4.76 -16.80
N ASP A 390 -1.49 5.56 -17.79
CA ASP A 390 -2.79 6.20 -17.90
C ASP A 390 -3.77 5.49 -18.83
N SER A 391 -3.41 4.30 -19.30
CA SER A 391 -4.20 3.45 -20.19
C SER A 391 -5.09 2.46 -19.46
N TRP A 392 -4.92 2.28 -18.15
CA TRP A 392 -5.72 1.33 -17.40
C TRP A 392 -6.02 1.78 -15.98
N ALA A 393 -7.13 1.28 -15.45
CA ALA A 393 -7.56 1.49 -14.08
C ALA A 393 -8.05 0.17 -13.46
N LEU A 394 -7.97 0.10 -12.12
CA LEU A 394 -8.38 -1.04 -11.33
C LEU A 394 -9.31 -0.60 -10.22
N TYR A 395 -10.50 -1.17 -10.23
CA TYR A 395 -11.51 -0.93 -9.21
C TYR A 395 -11.95 -2.24 -8.58
N SER A 396 -12.34 -2.18 -7.32
CA SER A 396 -13.09 -3.26 -6.68
C SER A 396 -14.37 -2.72 -6.08
N PHE A 397 -15.38 -3.57 -5.89
CA PHE A 397 -16.66 -3.12 -5.36
C PHE A 397 -17.29 -4.14 -4.42
N ASP A 398 -17.96 -3.59 -3.41
CA ASP A 398 -18.87 -4.26 -2.50
C ASP A 398 -20.08 -3.32 -2.29
N ASN A 399 -20.38 -2.94 -1.04
CA ASN A 399 -21.30 -1.84 -0.72
C ASN A 399 -20.72 -0.46 -1.10
N ASN A 400 -19.39 -0.36 -1.15
CA ASN A 400 -18.64 0.82 -1.55
C ASN A 400 -17.93 0.57 -2.89
N PHE A 401 -17.60 1.65 -3.58
CA PHE A 401 -16.74 1.61 -4.75
C PHE A 401 -15.29 1.91 -4.36
N HIS A 402 -14.40 0.94 -4.55
CA HIS A 402 -13.01 1.03 -4.13
C HIS A 402 -12.10 1.32 -5.32
N ILE A 403 -11.41 2.46 -5.27
CA ILE A 403 -10.44 2.86 -6.29
C ILE A 403 -9.07 2.30 -5.90
N VAL A 404 -8.72 1.15 -6.46
CA VAL A 404 -7.41 0.53 -6.23
C VAL A 404 -6.34 1.27 -7.04
N LYS A 405 -6.62 1.55 -8.32
CA LYS A 405 -5.81 2.37 -9.22
C LYS A 405 -6.70 3.21 -10.14
N ASP A 406 -6.50 4.53 -10.17
CA ASP A 406 -7.06 5.43 -11.18
C ASP A 406 -6.18 5.50 -12.45
N PHE A 407 -6.77 5.95 -13.57
CA PHE A 407 -6.00 6.27 -14.79
C PHE A 407 -4.90 7.31 -14.54
N LYS A 408 -5.10 8.27 -13.63
CA LYS A 408 -4.08 9.29 -13.34
C LYS A 408 -2.99 8.82 -12.37
N GLU A 409 -3.09 7.61 -11.86
CA GLU A 409 -2.11 7.03 -10.94
C GLU A 409 -1.11 6.14 -11.68
N LYS A 410 0.17 6.28 -11.34
CA LYS A 410 1.22 5.33 -11.75
C LYS A 410 1.03 4.00 -11.01
N TYR A 411 1.45 2.90 -11.63
CA TYR A 411 1.47 1.59 -10.98
C TYR A 411 2.70 1.43 -10.06
N ASN A 412 2.69 2.15 -8.94
CA ASN A 412 3.79 2.23 -7.96
C ASN A 412 3.57 1.27 -6.77
N GLN A 413 4.44 1.31 -5.76
CA GLN A 413 4.32 0.46 -4.56
C GLN A 413 3.03 0.71 -3.77
N GLU A 414 2.52 1.95 -3.77
CA GLU A 414 1.24 2.27 -3.12
C GLU A 414 0.08 1.51 -3.77
N VAL A 415 -0.03 1.55 -5.10
CA VAL A 415 -1.09 0.84 -5.83
C VAL A 415 -0.95 -0.68 -5.63
N LYS A 416 0.27 -1.21 -5.66
CA LYS A 416 0.54 -2.62 -5.36
C LYS A 416 0.09 -2.99 -3.95
N ALA A 417 0.41 -2.16 -2.96
CA ALA A 417 -0.03 -2.36 -1.59
C ALA A 417 -1.56 -2.38 -1.48
N ARG A 418 -2.28 -1.51 -2.20
CA ARG A 418 -3.75 -1.51 -2.26
C ARG A 418 -4.34 -2.80 -2.87
N ILE A 419 -3.64 -3.44 -3.80
CA ILE A 419 -4.06 -4.75 -4.34
C ILE A 419 -3.93 -5.85 -3.28
N GLY A 420 -2.90 -5.81 -2.44
CA GLY A 420 -2.66 -6.78 -1.37
C GLY A 420 -3.77 -6.86 -0.32
N THR A 421 -4.61 -5.81 -0.22
CA THR A 421 -5.70 -5.69 0.77
C THR A 421 -7.09 -5.98 0.22
N ILE A 422 -7.21 -6.45 -1.04
CA ILE A 422 -8.52 -6.81 -1.63
C ILE A 422 -9.08 -8.03 -0.91
N GLU A 423 -10.04 -7.84 -0.01
CA GLU A 423 -10.69 -8.90 0.74
C GLU A 423 -12.18 -9.00 0.40
N ASN A 424 -12.73 -10.21 0.46
CA ASN A 424 -14.13 -10.46 0.11
C ASN A 424 -15.07 -10.05 1.26
N GLY A 425 -16.16 -9.37 0.94
CA GLY A 425 -17.22 -8.99 1.86
C GLY A 425 -18.32 -8.16 1.19
N GLY A 426 -19.48 -8.07 1.83
CA GLY A 426 -20.58 -7.21 1.39
C GLY A 426 -21.40 -7.72 0.20
N LEU A 427 -22.20 -6.81 -0.36
CA LEU A 427 -23.16 -7.03 -1.44
C LEU A 427 -22.50 -6.91 -2.83
N SER A 428 -23.14 -7.46 -3.87
CA SER A 428 -22.68 -7.36 -5.27
C SER A 428 -23.51 -6.33 -6.04
N LEU A 429 -23.10 -5.06 -5.96
CA LEU A 429 -23.68 -3.93 -6.72
C LEU A 429 -23.14 -3.85 -8.16
N LEU A 430 -23.11 -5.01 -8.85
CA LEU A 430 -22.50 -5.17 -10.17
C LEU A 430 -23.01 -4.20 -11.26
N PRO A 431 -24.32 -3.92 -11.41
CA PRO A 431 -24.80 -2.96 -12.42
C PRO A 431 -24.28 -1.55 -12.16
N ASP A 432 -24.22 -1.16 -10.90
CA ASP A 432 -23.81 0.18 -10.49
C ASP A 432 -22.30 0.37 -10.68
N ALA A 433 -21.53 -0.70 -10.44
CA ALA A 433 -20.10 -0.76 -10.66
C ALA A 433 -19.73 -0.64 -12.16
N ILE A 434 -20.47 -1.33 -13.03
CA ILE A 434 -20.30 -1.24 -14.48
C ILE A 434 -20.69 0.15 -14.98
N GLU A 435 -21.81 0.70 -14.51
CA GLU A 435 -22.27 2.04 -14.88
C GLU A 435 -21.26 3.12 -14.42
N MET A 436 -20.71 3.02 -13.21
CA MET A 436 -19.66 3.94 -12.76
C MET A 436 -18.41 3.85 -13.65
N SER A 437 -17.95 2.64 -13.92
CA SER A 437 -16.78 2.39 -14.78
C SER A 437 -16.99 2.93 -16.20
N ALA A 438 -18.18 2.74 -16.76
CA ALA A 438 -18.54 3.25 -18.08
C ALA A 438 -18.56 4.78 -18.11
N ARG A 439 -19.08 5.45 -17.06
CA ARG A 439 -19.04 6.93 -16.95
C ARG A 439 -17.60 7.44 -16.99
N VAL A 440 -16.68 6.81 -16.26
CA VAL A 440 -15.26 7.21 -16.22
C VAL A 440 -14.58 6.97 -17.57
N LEU A 441 -14.82 5.82 -18.21
CA LEU A 441 -14.27 5.49 -19.52
C LEU A 441 -14.81 6.37 -20.66
N THR A 442 -16.04 6.84 -20.54
CA THR A 442 -16.63 7.72 -21.57
C THR A 442 -15.87 9.04 -21.66
N GLU A 443 -15.28 9.51 -20.56
CA GLU A 443 -14.42 10.71 -20.54
C GLU A 443 -13.04 10.51 -21.17
N ASP A 444 -12.60 9.25 -21.36
CA ASP A 444 -11.30 8.94 -21.94
C ASP A 444 -11.33 9.15 -23.47
N PRO A 445 -10.36 9.85 -24.08
CA PRO A 445 -10.36 10.16 -25.51
C PRO A 445 -10.03 8.95 -26.40
N ARG A 446 -9.53 7.84 -25.83
CA ARG A 446 -9.09 6.67 -26.59
C ARG A 446 -10.25 5.97 -27.29
N GLU A 447 -9.95 5.43 -28.47
CA GLU A 447 -10.94 4.80 -29.35
C GLU A 447 -11.42 3.46 -28.81
N ARG A 448 -10.50 2.63 -28.29
CA ARG A 448 -10.81 1.28 -27.82
C ARG A 448 -10.98 1.27 -26.31
N LYS A 449 -12.19 0.94 -25.85
CA LYS A 449 -12.53 0.96 -24.42
C LYS A 449 -12.99 -0.42 -23.96
N TYR A 450 -12.35 -0.97 -22.94
CA TYR A 450 -12.65 -2.29 -22.41
C TYR A 450 -13.00 -2.22 -20.93
N ILE A 451 -14.03 -2.96 -20.52
CA ILE A 451 -14.33 -3.23 -19.11
C ILE A 451 -14.23 -4.74 -18.90
N PHE A 452 -13.25 -5.17 -18.12
CA PHE A 452 -13.08 -6.55 -17.67
C PHE A 452 -13.69 -6.70 -16.28
N VAL A 453 -14.78 -7.45 -16.16
CA VAL A 453 -15.48 -7.65 -14.89
C VAL A 453 -15.23 -9.05 -14.35
N ILE A 454 -14.63 -9.13 -13.17
CA ILE A 454 -14.30 -10.38 -12.48
C ILE A 454 -15.38 -10.61 -11.44
N THR A 455 -16.29 -11.55 -11.70
CA THR A 455 -17.48 -11.80 -10.88
C THR A 455 -18.03 -13.21 -11.13
N ASP A 456 -18.77 -13.76 -10.17
CA ASP A 456 -19.58 -14.96 -10.35
C ASP A 456 -20.85 -14.70 -11.20
N GLY A 457 -21.16 -13.41 -11.41
CA GLY A 457 -22.22 -12.89 -12.26
C GLY A 457 -23.58 -12.73 -11.58
N HIS A 458 -23.68 -12.92 -10.26
CA HIS A 458 -24.94 -12.81 -9.51
C HIS A 458 -25.04 -11.47 -8.78
N PRO A 459 -25.62 -10.43 -9.40
CA PRO A 459 -25.83 -9.17 -8.70
C PRO A 459 -26.82 -9.37 -7.55
N ALA A 460 -26.51 -8.80 -6.39
CA ALA A 460 -27.34 -8.85 -5.19
C ALA A 460 -27.13 -7.56 -4.41
N GLY A 461 -28.18 -6.74 -4.28
CA GLY A 461 -28.09 -5.50 -3.50
C GLY A 461 -29.37 -4.67 -3.44
N TYR A 462 -30.26 -4.76 -4.44
CA TYR A 462 -31.55 -4.07 -4.42
C TYR A 462 -32.59 -4.76 -5.32
N ASP A 463 -33.86 -4.34 -5.19
CA ASP A 463 -34.97 -4.89 -5.95
C ASP A 463 -34.80 -4.66 -7.46
N ARG A 464 -35.10 -5.68 -8.27
CA ARG A 464 -34.97 -5.66 -9.74
C ARG A 464 -33.54 -5.43 -10.25
N ILE A 465 -32.52 -5.68 -9.43
CA ILE A 465 -31.11 -5.54 -9.83
C ILE A 465 -30.74 -6.38 -11.07
N HIS A 466 -31.38 -7.54 -11.28
CA HIS A 466 -31.17 -8.36 -12.47
C HIS A 466 -31.69 -7.70 -13.78
N GLU A 467 -32.75 -6.90 -13.70
CA GLU A 467 -33.24 -6.10 -14.84
C GLU A 467 -32.32 -4.92 -15.09
N ALA A 468 -31.91 -4.23 -14.01
CA ALA A 468 -30.93 -3.14 -14.08
C ALA A 468 -29.64 -3.61 -14.74
N PHE A 469 -29.12 -4.78 -14.33
CA PHE A 469 -27.94 -5.40 -14.92
C PHE A 469 -28.06 -5.56 -16.45
N SER A 470 -29.15 -6.17 -16.92
CA SER A 470 -29.35 -6.39 -18.35
C SER A 470 -29.52 -5.09 -19.15
N LYS A 471 -30.07 -4.03 -18.53
CA LYS A 471 -30.15 -2.69 -19.15
C LYS A 471 -28.77 -2.03 -19.21
N THR A 472 -27.99 -2.09 -18.13
CA THR A 472 -26.66 -1.50 -18.06
C THR A 472 -25.72 -2.14 -19.06
N VAL A 473 -25.67 -3.48 -19.15
CA VAL A 473 -24.80 -4.18 -20.13
C VAL A 473 -25.07 -3.71 -21.55
N LYS A 474 -26.35 -3.67 -21.97
CA LYS A 474 -26.73 -3.19 -23.31
C LYS A 474 -26.35 -1.73 -23.53
N LYS A 475 -26.60 -0.88 -22.53
CA LYS A 475 -26.26 0.55 -22.58
C LYS A 475 -24.74 0.76 -22.75
N THR A 476 -23.94 0.03 -21.99
CA THR A 476 -22.46 0.07 -22.07
C THR A 476 -21.96 -0.39 -23.44
N GLU A 477 -22.50 -1.48 -23.98
CA GLU A 477 -22.14 -1.95 -25.32
C GLU A 477 -22.51 -0.93 -26.42
N ILE A 478 -23.69 -0.28 -26.32
CA ILE A 478 -24.11 0.77 -27.26
C ILE A 478 -23.18 1.99 -27.20
N SER A 479 -22.58 2.29 -26.04
CA SER A 479 -21.62 3.39 -25.89
C SER A 479 -20.23 3.12 -26.48
N GLY A 480 -20.05 2.01 -27.21
CA GLY A 480 -18.77 1.63 -27.81
C GLY A 480 -17.77 1.05 -26.82
N ILE A 481 -18.22 0.63 -25.63
CA ILE A 481 -17.39 0.02 -24.60
C ILE A 481 -17.59 -1.50 -24.63
N THR A 482 -16.50 -2.24 -24.83
CA THR A 482 -16.52 -3.70 -24.87
C THR A 482 -16.48 -4.27 -23.46
N LEU A 483 -17.55 -4.97 -23.06
CA LEU A 483 -17.68 -5.60 -21.75
C LEU A 483 -17.28 -7.08 -21.80
N VAL A 484 -16.37 -7.50 -20.92
CA VAL A 484 -15.88 -8.88 -20.82
C VAL A 484 -16.09 -9.42 -19.40
N GLY A 485 -16.93 -10.45 -19.25
CA GLY A 485 -17.19 -11.09 -17.95
C GLY A 485 -16.26 -12.28 -17.68
N ILE A 486 -15.57 -12.29 -16.56
CA ILE A 486 -14.58 -13.31 -16.15
C ILE A 486 -15.05 -13.97 -14.85
N GLY A 487 -15.05 -15.30 -14.80
CA GLY A 487 -15.53 -16.07 -13.64
C GLY A 487 -17.04 -16.36 -13.64
N VAL A 488 -17.75 -15.91 -14.68
CA VAL A 488 -19.22 -16.00 -14.75
C VAL A 488 -19.73 -17.42 -14.93
N THR A 489 -20.87 -17.73 -14.31
CA THR A 489 -21.55 -19.02 -14.48
C THR A 489 -22.17 -19.21 -15.87
N LYS A 490 -22.52 -20.46 -16.22
CA LYS A 490 -23.14 -20.79 -17.52
C LYS A 490 -24.41 -19.99 -17.82
N ALA A 491 -25.25 -19.76 -16.81
CA ALA A 491 -26.51 -19.00 -16.97
C ALA A 491 -26.26 -17.52 -17.29
N ILE A 492 -25.27 -16.90 -16.64
CA ILE A 492 -24.97 -15.47 -16.80
C ILE A 492 -24.04 -15.21 -17.99
N SER A 493 -23.24 -16.19 -18.43
CA SER A 493 -22.39 -16.06 -19.63
C SER A 493 -23.17 -15.68 -20.90
N ARG A 494 -24.48 -15.94 -20.96
CA ARG A 494 -25.35 -15.53 -22.08
C ARG A 494 -25.69 -14.03 -22.08
N LYS A 495 -25.49 -13.34 -20.96
CA LYS A 495 -25.77 -11.90 -20.81
C LYS A 495 -24.57 -11.03 -21.21
N PHE A 496 -23.37 -11.61 -21.28
CA PHE A 496 -22.16 -10.94 -21.76
C PHE A 496 -21.86 -11.40 -23.17
N ARG A 497 -21.56 -10.47 -24.09
CA ARG A 497 -21.11 -10.84 -25.44
C ARG A 497 -19.80 -11.63 -25.39
N ASN A 498 -18.86 -11.20 -24.55
CA ASN A 498 -17.59 -11.85 -24.30
C ASN A 498 -17.52 -12.35 -22.85
N SER A 499 -17.30 -13.65 -22.65
CA SER A 499 -17.13 -14.19 -21.29
C SER A 499 -16.15 -15.35 -21.18
N ALA A 500 -15.43 -15.37 -20.06
CA ALA A 500 -14.47 -16.39 -19.67
C ALA A 500 -14.95 -17.08 -18.39
N ARG A 501 -15.07 -18.42 -18.42
CA ARG A 501 -15.48 -19.21 -17.25
C ARG A 501 -14.27 -19.84 -16.59
N GLY A 502 -14.15 -19.90 -15.28
CA GLY A 502 -13.07 -20.68 -14.69
C GLY A 502 -13.22 -20.83 -13.19
N THR A 503 -12.72 -21.96 -12.68
CA THR A 503 -12.75 -22.31 -11.26
C THR A 503 -11.36 -22.28 -10.62
N ASP A 504 -10.31 -22.27 -11.45
CA ASP A 504 -8.91 -22.20 -11.01
C ASP A 504 -8.17 -21.09 -11.75
N LEU A 505 -7.16 -20.52 -11.09
CA LEU A 505 -6.38 -19.38 -11.53
C LEU A 505 -5.78 -19.58 -12.93
N LYS A 506 -5.21 -20.75 -13.21
CA LYS A 506 -4.62 -21.08 -14.53
C LYS A 506 -5.66 -21.01 -15.65
N GLN A 507 -6.86 -21.55 -15.41
CA GLN A 507 -7.92 -21.56 -16.42
C GLN A 507 -8.46 -20.17 -16.69
N LEU A 508 -8.65 -19.36 -15.65
CA LEU A 508 -9.13 -17.98 -15.80
C LEU A 508 -8.12 -17.13 -16.54
N VAL A 509 -6.85 -17.28 -16.23
CA VAL A 509 -5.75 -16.66 -16.97
C VAL A 509 -5.82 -17.02 -18.45
N THR A 510 -5.85 -18.30 -18.81
CA THR A 510 -5.90 -18.72 -20.23
C THR A 510 -7.16 -18.21 -20.93
N LYS A 511 -8.30 -18.20 -20.22
CA LYS A 511 -9.57 -17.77 -20.81
C LYS A 511 -9.72 -16.25 -20.86
N PHE A 512 -9.11 -15.51 -19.94
CA PHE A 512 -8.96 -14.06 -20.02
C PHE A 512 -8.19 -13.69 -21.28
N ILE A 513 -7.03 -14.32 -21.49
CA ILE A 513 -6.20 -14.17 -22.69
C ILE A 513 -7.02 -14.48 -23.95
N THR A 514 -7.80 -15.56 -23.94
CA THR A 514 -8.67 -15.93 -25.07
C THR A 514 -9.78 -14.91 -25.30
N ALA A 515 -10.48 -14.48 -24.26
CA ALA A 515 -11.58 -13.52 -24.35
C ALA A 515 -11.09 -12.14 -24.81
N TYR A 516 -9.90 -11.73 -24.35
CA TYR A 516 -9.23 -10.53 -24.83
C TYR A 516 -8.88 -10.64 -26.31
N LYS A 517 -8.29 -11.76 -26.75
CA LYS A 517 -8.00 -12.01 -28.17
C LYS A 517 -9.25 -11.90 -29.04
N THR A 518 -10.36 -12.52 -28.63
CA THR A 518 -11.63 -12.42 -29.37
C THR A 518 -12.14 -10.98 -29.40
N ALA A 519 -12.14 -10.29 -28.25
CA ALA A 519 -12.60 -8.91 -28.16
C ALA A 519 -11.74 -7.93 -28.98
N ALA A 520 -10.43 -8.16 -29.08
CA ALA A 520 -9.51 -7.31 -29.83
C ALA A 520 -9.53 -7.56 -31.35
N VAL A 521 -10.02 -8.73 -31.79
CA VAL A 521 -10.15 -9.10 -33.22
C VAL A 521 -11.54 -8.77 -33.78
N ASP A 522 -12.57 -8.70 -32.93
CA ASP A 522 -13.96 -8.36 -33.30
C ASP A 522 -14.22 -6.83 -33.45
N VAL A 523 -13.19 -6.00 -33.22
CA VAL A 523 -13.21 -4.52 -33.32
C VAL A 523 -12.29 -4.10 -34.45
#